data_AF-A0A073CNG3-F1
#
_entry.id   AF-A0A073CNG3-F1
#
_cell.length_a   1.000
_cell.length_b   1.000
_cell.length_c   1.000
_cell.angle_alpha   90.00
_cell.angle_beta   90.00
_cell.angle_gamma   90.00
#
_symmetry.space_group_name_H-M   'P 1'
#
loop_
_entity.id
_entity.type
_entity.pdbx_description
1 polymer ?
#
loop_
_entity_poly.entity_id
_entity_poly.type
_entity_poly.pdbx_seq_one_letter_code
_entity_poly.pdbx_strand_id
1 'polypeptide(L)'
;MIYTSLLMSIQNNVPTTVSWSPSVAIVMIISNLLAIFIGFYAISKENRGKGPSLPGLPRMFTGFGFPELLATASFGHILGAGVILALGNAGVI
;
A
#
# COMPACT_ATOMS: atom_id res chain seq x y z
N MET A 1 4.99 20.32 -37.64
CA MET A 1 5.98 20.41 -36.55
C MET A 1 5.36 20.82 -35.21
N ILE A 2 4.37 21.72 -35.17
CA ILE A 2 3.68 22.13 -33.92
C ILE A 2 2.85 20.98 -33.30
N TYR A 3 2.12 20.20 -34.11
CA TYR A 3 1.32 19.08 -33.60
C TYR A 3 2.18 17.93 -33.02
N THR A 4 3.33 17.65 -33.63
CA THR A 4 4.27 16.62 -33.16
C THR A 4 4.93 17.02 -31.82
N SER A 5 5.22 18.30 -31.62
CA SER A 5 5.78 18.81 -30.36
C SER A 5 4.75 18.82 -29.23
N LEU A 6 3.48 19.11 -29.53
CA LEU A 6 2.37 19.00 -28.57
C LEU A 6 2.16 17.55 -28.10
N LEU A 7 2.22 16.57 -29.00
CA LEU A 7 2.12 15.16 -28.63
C LEU A 7 3.28 14.69 -27.75
N MET A 8 4.51 15.14 -28.05
CA MET A 8 5.69 14.83 -27.23
C MET A 8 5.64 15.49 -25.84
N SER A 9 5.07 16.70 -25.71
CA SER A 9 4.92 17.35 -24.40
C SER A 9 3.88 16.68 -23.50
N ILE A 10 2.86 16.04 -24.09
CA ILE A 10 1.82 15.31 -23.34
C ILE A 10 2.38 13.99 -22.79
N GLN A 11 3.37 13.38 -23.45
CA GLN A 11 3.93 12.10 -23.06
C GLN A 11 4.67 12.15 -21.71
N ASN A 12 5.27 13.29 -21.36
CA ASN A 12 5.86 13.53 -20.03
C ASN A 12 4.84 13.56 -18.88
N ASN A 13 3.55 13.75 -19.20
CA ASN A 13 2.47 13.81 -18.23
C ASN A 13 1.73 12.48 -18.08
N VAL A 14 2.12 11.44 -18.82
CA VAL A 14 1.54 10.10 -18.69
C VAL A 14 2.27 9.38 -17.56
N PRO A 15 1.61 9.09 -16.42
CA PRO A 15 2.24 8.30 -15.38
C PRO A 15 2.58 6.91 -15.94
N THR A 16 3.78 6.43 -15.63
CA THR A 16 4.22 5.07 -15.94
C THR A 16 3.31 4.08 -15.20
N THR A 17 2.30 3.55 -15.90
CA THR A 17 1.44 2.51 -15.37
C THR A 17 2.14 1.18 -15.54
N VAL A 18 2.63 0.59 -14.45
CA VAL A 18 3.14 -0.78 -14.47
C VAL A 18 1.98 -1.73 -14.78
N SER A 19 2.21 -2.66 -15.71
CA SER A 19 1.25 -3.75 -15.95
C SER A 19 1.23 -4.68 -14.75
N TRP A 20 0.09 -5.34 -14.52
CA TRP A 20 -0.02 -6.30 -13.42
C TRP A 20 1.00 -7.45 -13.64
N SER A 21 1.87 -7.64 -12.66
CA SER A 21 2.97 -8.61 -12.69
C SER A 21 3.14 -9.23 -11.31
N PRO A 22 3.64 -10.48 -11.19
CA PRO A 22 3.97 -11.09 -9.90
C PRO A 22 4.90 -10.23 -9.04
N SER A 23 5.81 -9.46 -9.64
CA SER A 23 6.69 -8.53 -8.93
C SER A 23 5.90 -7.44 -8.21
N VAL A 24 4.87 -6.89 -8.85
CA VAL A 24 3.96 -5.88 -8.26
C VAL A 24 3.23 -6.47 -7.04
N ALA A 25 2.78 -7.73 -7.15
CA ALA A 25 2.11 -8.41 -6.04
C ALA A 25 3.04 -8.62 -4.84
N ILE A 26 4.31 -8.97 -5.06
CA ILE A 26 5.31 -9.12 -3.99
C ILE A 26 5.56 -7.79 -3.28
N VAL A 27 5.76 -6.71 -4.04
CA VAL A 27 5.94 -5.35 -3.49
C VAL A 27 4.73 -4.94 -2.64
N MET A 28 3.52 -5.25 -3.12
CA MET A 28 2.28 -4.98 -2.42
C MET A 28 2.18 -5.72 -1.08
N ILE A 29 2.55 -7.00 -1.05
CA ILE A 29 2.54 -7.82 0.17
C ILE A 29 3.55 -7.27 1.19
N ILE A 30 4.75 -6.90 0.74
CA ILE A 30 5.79 -6.31 1.60
C ILE A 30 5.31 -4.98 2.18
N SER A 31 4.70 -4.13 1.36
CA SER A 31 4.11 -2.86 1.79
C SER A 31 3.01 -3.06 2.83
N ASN A 32 2.17 -4.08 2.66
CA ASN A 32 1.12 -4.42 3.63
C ASN A 32 1.72 -4.90 4.96
N LEU A 33 2.76 -5.74 4.92
CA LEU A 33 3.49 -6.18 6.12
C LEU A 33 4.12 -5.00 6.88
N LEU A 34 4.76 -4.08 6.15
CA LEU A 34 5.33 -2.86 6.74
C LEU A 34 4.24 -1.99 7.36
N ALA A 35 3.10 -1.81 6.69
CA ALA A 35 1.97 -1.06 7.22
C ALA A 35 1.37 -1.70 8.48
N ILE A 36 1.28 -3.04 8.54
CA ILE A 36 0.86 -3.75 9.75
C ILE A 36 1.88 -3.54 10.88
N PHE A 37 3.18 -3.58 10.58
CA PHE A 37 4.23 -3.33 11.58
C PHE A 37 4.17 -1.89 12.14
N ILE A 38 4.03 -0.90 11.25
CA ILE A 38 3.85 0.50 11.63
C ILE A 38 2.56 0.66 12.44
N GLY A 39 1.45 0.07 11.99
CA GLY A 39 0.19 0.10 12.71
C GLY A 39 0.27 -0.57 14.08
N PHE A 40 1.02 -1.66 14.21
CA PHE A 40 1.23 -2.33 15.50
C PHE A 40 1.93 -1.43 16.53
N TYR A 41 2.88 -0.59 16.08
CA TYR A 41 3.64 0.35 16.92
C TYR A 41 2.94 1.70 17.10
N ALA A 42 2.24 2.19 16.07
CA ALA A 42 1.52 3.46 16.09
C ALA A 42 0.17 3.38 16.82
N ILE A 43 -0.47 2.20 16.83
CA ILE A 43 -1.70 1.97 17.58
C ILE A 43 -1.31 1.72 19.04
N SER A 44 -1.40 2.80 19.84
CA SER A 44 -1.30 2.76 21.29
C SER A 44 -2.24 1.70 21.88
N LYS A 45 -1.73 0.94 22.86
CA LYS A 45 -2.45 -0.12 23.62
C LYS A 45 -3.83 0.31 24.17
N GLU A 46 -4.11 1.60 24.25
CA GLU A 46 -5.33 2.20 24.82
C GLU A 46 -6.55 2.17 23.88
N ASN A 47 -6.35 2.09 22.55
CA ASN A 47 -7.44 1.94 21.58
C ASN A 47 -7.52 0.54 20.94
N ARG A 48 -6.58 -0.36 21.29
CA ARG A 48 -6.61 -1.77 20.90
C ARG A 48 -7.90 -2.43 21.35
N GLY A 49 -8.76 -2.79 20.39
CA GLY A 49 -9.99 -3.52 20.66
C GLY A 49 -11.22 -2.69 21.02
N LYS A 50 -11.26 -1.37 20.75
CA LYS A 50 -12.52 -0.59 20.83
C LYS A 50 -13.55 -0.87 19.72
N GLY A 51 -13.25 -1.83 18.84
CA GLY A 51 -14.18 -2.37 17.84
C GLY A 51 -14.41 -3.87 18.05
N PRO A 52 -15.44 -4.45 17.41
CA PRO A 52 -15.78 -5.87 17.55
C PRO A 52 -14.53 -6.75 17.36
N SER A 53 -14.22 -7.54 18.38
CA SER A 53 -13.08 -8.44 18.38
C SER A 53 -13.28 -9.51 17.31
N LEU A 54 -12.30 -9.69 16.43
CA LEU A 54 -12.32 -10.81 15.49
C LEU A 54 -12.22 -12.12 16.29
N PRO A 55 -13.18 -13.06 16.11
CA PRO A 55 -13.03 -14.40 16.64
C PRO A 55 -11.94 -15.11 15.83
N GLY A 56 -10.83 -15.50 16.49
CA GLY A 56 -9.87 -16.46 15.93
C GLY A 56 -8.53 -15.92 15.41
N LEU A 57 -8.09 -14.70 15.77
CA LEU A 57 -6.72 -14.28 15.42
C LEU A 57 -5.65 -15.04 16.25
N PRO A 58 -4.49 -15.39 15.65
CA PRO A 58 -3.36 -15.99 16.35
C PRO A 58 -2.88 -15.10 17.50
N ARG A 59 -2.42 -15.73 18.58
CA ARG A 59 -2.10 -15.15 19.90
C ARG A 59 -1.19 -13.90 19.88
N MET A 60 -0.50 -13.64 18.78
CA MET A 60 0.40 -12.49 18.57
C MET A 60 -0.35 -11.18 18.22
N PHE A 61 -1.61 -11.28 17.78
CA PHE A 61 -2.49 -10.16 17.46
C PHE A 61 -3.67 -10.05 18.44
N THR A 62 -3.52 -10.57 19.66
CA THR A 62 -4.56 -10.39 20.70
C THR A 62 -4.70 -8.91 21.03
N GLY A 63 -5.86 -8.35 20.71
CA GLY A 63 -6.15 -6.91 20.82
C GLY A 63 -6.15 -6.16 19.48
N PHE A 64 -5.80 -6.82 18.37
CA PHE A 64 -5.94 -6.26 17.02
C PHE A 64 -7.41 -6.37 16.58
N GLY A 65 -8.14 -5.26 16.58
CA GLY A 65 -9.55 -5.19 16.19
C GLY A 65 -9.75 -5.29 14.68
N PHE A 66 -10.98 -5.59 14.25
CA PHE A 66 -11.40 -5.46 12.85
C PHE A 66 -11.07 -4.08 12.24
N PRO A 67 -11.31 -2.96 12.94
CA PRO A 67 -10.95 -1.65 12.39
C PRO A 67 -9.44 -1.46 12.22
N GLU A 68 -8.61 -2.14 13.01
CA GLU A 68 -7.16 -1.99 12.97
C GLU A 68 -6.54 -2.79 11.83
N LEU A 69 -7.03 -4.01 11.59
CA LEU A 69 -6.69 -4.79 10.40
C LEU A 69 -7.13 -4.05 9.13
N LEU A 70 -8.35 -3.53 9.11
CA LEU A 70 -8.84 -2.79 7.95
C LEU A 70 -8.05 -1.50 7.72
N ALA A 71 -7.78 -0.72 8.76
CA ALA A 71 -7.02 0.52 8.66
C ALA A 71 -5.57 0.27 8.18
N THR A 72 -4.89 -0.73 8.76
CA THR A 72 -3.51 -1.07 8.36
C THR A 72 -3.45 -1.66 6.96
N ALA A 73 -4.42 -2.47 6.56
CA ALA A 73 -4.52 -2.98 5.19
C ALA A 73 -4.79 -1.86 4.19
N SER A 74 -5.73 -0.94 4.46
CA SER A 74 -6.01 0.23 3.61
C SER A 74 -4.80 1.14 3.50
N PHE A 75 -4.11 1.43 4.61
CA PHE A 75 -2.88 2.21 4.60
C PHE A 75 -1.77 1.52 3.80
N GLY A 76 -1.59 0.20 3.98
CA GLY A 76 -0.65 -0.61 3.20
C GLY A 76 -0.94 -0.62 1.71
N HIS A 77 -2.20 -0.50 1.30
CA HIS A 77 -2.58 -0.36 -0.10
C HIS A 77 -2.21 1.01 -0.67
N ILE A 78 -2.40 2.10 0.10
CA ILE A 78 -2.00 3.45 -0.31
C ILE A 78 -0.47 3.53 -0.43
N LEU A 79 0.24 3.02 0.56
CA LEU A 79 1.71 2.94 0.55
C LEU A 79 2.18 2.10 -0.63
N GLY A 80 1.54 0.94 -0.85
CA GLY A 80 1.88 0.01 -1.92
C GLY A 80 1.70 0.64 -3.29
N ALA A 81 0.58 1.32 -3.54
CA ALA A 81 0.35 2.04 -4.78
C ALA A 81 1.44 3.11 -5.03
N GLY A 82 1.81 3.87 -4.00
CA GLY A 82 2.89 4.86 -4.08
C GLY A 82 4.25 4.24 -4.41
N VAL A 83 4.61 3.13 -3.75
CA VAL A 83 5.88 2.43 -4.00
C VAL A 83 5.90 1.80 -5.39
N ILE A 84 4.80 1.20 -5.82
CA ILE A 84 4.68 0.57 -7.15
C ILE A 84 4.84 1.63 -8.26
N LEU A 85 4.17 2.78 -8.11
CA LEU A 85 4.29 3.90 -9.05
C LEU A 85 5.70 4.49 -9.05
N ALA A 86 6.32 4.66 -7.88
CA ALA A 86 7.68 5.17 -7.76
C ALA A 86 8.72 4.22 -8.38
N LEU A 87 8.60 2.93 -8.11
CA LEU A 87 9.53 1.91 -8.57
C LEU A 87 9.35 1.63 -10.08
N GLY A 88 8.12 1.75 -10.59
CA GLY A 88 7.82 1.74 -12.02
C GLY A 88 8.35 2.97 -12.76
N ASN A 89 8.29 4.16 -12.14
CA ASN A 89 8.89 5.36 -12.72
C ASN A 89 10.42 5.30 -12.71
N ALA A 90 11.02 4.66 -11.70
CA ALA A 90 12.44 4.40 -11.62
C ALA A 90 12.92 3.29 -12.59
N GLY A 91 12.00 2.57 -13.26
CA GLY A 91 12.32 1.50 -14.20
C GLY A 91 12.87 0.22 -13.57
N VAL A 92 12.65 0.03 -12.26
CA VAL A 92 13.12 -1.15 -11.51
C VAL A 92 12.08 -2.27 -11.53
N ILE A 93 10.79 -1.94 -11.71
CA ILE A 93 9.68 -2.90 -11.89
C ILE A 93 8.75 -2.51 -13.04
#